data_AF-A0A1E7LA30-F1
#
_entry.id   AF-A0A1E7LA30-F1
#
_cell.length_a   1.000
_cell.length_b   1.000
_cell.length_c   1.000
_cell.angle_alpha   90.00
_cell.angle_beta   90.00
_cell.angle_gamma   90.00
#
_symmetry.space_group_name_H-M   'P 1'
#
loop_
_entity.id
_entity.type
_entity.pdbx_description
1 polymer ?
#
loop_
_entity_poly.entity_id
_entity_poly.type
_entity_poly.pdbx_seq_one_letter_code
_entity_poly.pdbx_strand_id
1 'polypeptide(L)'
;MSDCDVRVETEDDRDAELAEQVEKIAAQVIPVLEDVTGLSVGEKPVIRIVTPAAWVTIRTEWRDRVHARLGQEFDLTDEEIQTLEIEAISESSELPLMWALVMGSTHEDESDEPQVLLVPSALHHCGFEEPELTKVAARELTHIAQHRAGDGAAFRARNSVYRERIGLQDIQPDYLLSGHSRWTDLAVTKRLLGREVSEDTGRQTEFWWSTAKAAAGRYQENPEKFPGKDLGVYRDGARWIADVVDLAGRDVLNRAWQDVSMIPTTAEIADPRAWLARVDGTH
;
A
#
# COMPACT_ATOMS: atom_id res chain seq x y z
N MET A 1 20.80 8.56 -9.56
CA MET A 1 20.10 7.31 -9.19
C MET A 1 19.80 7.43 -7.71
N SER A 2 18.54 7.26 -7.30
CA SER A 2 18.21 7.29 -5.88
C SER A 2 18.79 6.05 -5.21
N ASP A 3 19.62 6.26 -4.21
CA ASP A 3 20.29 5.20 -3.44
C ASP A 3 19.32 4.78 -2.32
N CYS A 4 18.80 3.55 -2.38
CA CYS A 4 17.79 3.08 -1.41
C CYS A 4 18.49 2.66 -0.11
N ASP A 5 18.04 3.19 1.03
CA ASP A 5 18.60 2.85 2.35
C ASP A 5 17.92 1.58 2.88
N VAL A 6 18.61 0.44 2.77
CA VAL A 6 18.12 -0.85 3.26
C VAL A 6 18.72 -1.14 4.63
N ARG A 7 17.86 -1.23 5.65
CA ARG A 7 18.25 -1.42 7.06
C ARG A 7 17.83 -2.79 7.56
N VAL A 8 18.75 -3.52 8.19
CA VAL A 8 18.48 -4.82 8.82
C VAL A 8 18.33 -4.62 10.33
N GLU A 9 17.17 -5.00 10.86
CA GLU A 9 16.83 -4.90 12.29
C GLU A 9 16.55 -6.27 12.91
N THR A 10 17.10 -7.30 12.29
CA THR A 10 17.05 -8.69 12.74
C THR A 10 18.46 -9.16 13.13
N GLU A 11 18.54 -10.27 13.85
CA GLU A 11 19.81 -10.88 14.28
C GLU A 11 20.25 -12.06 13.38
N ASP A 12 19.57 -12.28 12.23
CA ASP A 12 19.83 -13.42 11.33
C ASP A 12 20.74 -13.01 10.17
N ASP A 13 21.90 -13.65 10.04
CA ASP A 13 22.87 -13.36 8.97
C ASP A 13 22.26 -13.50 7.56
N ARG A 14 21.25 -14.35 7.37
CA ARG A 14 20.55 -14.52 6.08
C ARG A 14 19.78 -13.27 5.66
N ASP A 15 19.40 -12.44 6.63
CA ASP A 15 18.68 -11.20 6.35
C ASP A 15 19.62 -10.11 5.80
N ALA A 16 20.94 -10.22 6.04
CA ALA A 16 21.93 -9.37 5.38
C ALA A 16 22.05 -9.71 3.88
N GLU A 17 22.01 -10.99 3.52
CA GLU A 17 21.99 -11.41 2.10
C GLU A 17 20.72 -10.92 1.39
N LEU A 18 19.56 -11.02 2.07
CA LEU A 18 18.32 -10.45 1.59
C LEU A 18 18.42 -8.93 1.41
N ALA A 19 19.04 -8.22 2.34
CA ALA A 19 19.22 -6.76 2.25
C ALA A 19 20.00 -6.37 0.99
N GLU A 20 21.12 -7.04 0.71
CA GLU A 20 21.89 -6.80 -0.51
C GLU A 20 21.08 -7.10 -1.78
N GLN A 21 20.24 -8.14 -1.75
CA GLN A 21 19.37 -8.47 -2.88
C GLN A 21 18.30 -7.37 -3.07
N VAL A 22 17.66 -6.93 -2.00
CA VAL A 22 16.64 -5.87 -2.01
C VAL A 22 17.24 -4.56 -2.50
N GLU A 23 18.45 -4.20 -2.08
CA GLU A 23 19.16 -3.00 -2.54
C GLU A 23 19.40 -3.04 -4.06
N LYS A 24 19.91 -4.16 -4.58
CA LYS A 24 20.11 -4.37 -6.03
C LYS A 24 18.82 -4.33 -6.83
N ILE A 25 17.73 -4.88 -6.27
CA ILE A 25 16.39 -4.83 -6.86
C ILE A 25 15.87 -3.39 -6.88
N ALA A 26 15.94 -2.68 -5.74
CA ALA A 26 15.48 -1.30 -5.62
C ALA A 26 16.21 -0.37 -6.60
N ALA A 27 17.52 -0.54 -6.77
CA ALA A 27 18.32 0.22 -7.74
C ALA A 27 17.84 0.03 -9.20
N GLN A 28 17.28 -1.13 -9.55
CA GLN A 28 16.70 -1.41 -10.87
C GLN A 28 15.25 -0.96 -10.98
N VAL A 29 14.47 -1.16 -9.91
CA VAL A 29 13.04 -0.86 -9.84
C VAL A 29 12.79 0.64 -9.87
N ILE A 30 13.51 1.43 -9.07
CA ILE A 30 13.24 2.87 -8.90
C ILE A 30 13.20 3.62 -10.25
N PRO A 31 14.23 3.55 -11.12
CA PRO A 31 14.21 4.29 -12.38
C PRO A 31 13.04 3.88 -13.30
N VAL A 32 12.70 2.59 -13.32
CA VAL A 32 11.59 2.08 -14.14
C VAL A 32 10.25 2.49 -13.56
N LEU A 33 10.10 2.47 -12.23
CA LEU A 33 8.90 2.91 -11.53
C LEU A 33 8.65 4.41 -11.74
N GLU A 34 9.67 5.25 -11.58
CA GLU A 34 9.56 6.70 -11.81
C GLU A 34 9.23 6.98 -13.28
N ASP A 35 9.81 6.23 -14.22
CA ASP A 35 9.44 6.34 -15.64
C ASP A 35 8.04 5.81 -15.95
N VAL A 36 7.54 4.78 -15.26
CA VAL A 36 6.17 4.28 -15.45
C VAL A 36 5.15 5.30 -14.93
N THR A 37 5.35 5.75 -13.69
CA THR A 37 4.34 6.53 -12.94
C THR A 37 4.47 8.03 -13.15
N GLY A 38 5.65 8.54 -13.46
CA GLY A 38 5.96 9.96 -13.41
C GLY A 38 6.05 10.53 -11.99
N LEU A 39 5.96 9.69 -10.95
CA LEU A 39 6.12 10.08 -9.56
C LEU A 39 7.54 9.77 -9.09
N SER A 40 8.13 10.65 -8.28
CA SER A 40 9.44 10.38 -7.70
C SER A 40 9.31 9.62 -6.38
N VAL A 41 10.18 8.63 -6.20
CA VAL A 41 10.34 7.97 -4.88
C VAL A 41 11.11 8.86 -3.92
N GLY A 42 11.67 10.00 -4.37
CA GLY A 42 12.48 10.95 -3.62
C GLY A 42 13.91 10.47 -3.33
N GLU A 43 14.65 11.28 -2.57
CA GLU A 43 15.99 10.90 -2.12
C GLU A 43 15.90 9.84 -1.02
N LYS A 44 16.76 8.83 -1.11
CA LYS A 44 16.98 7.80 -0.08
C LYS A 44 15.70 7.19 0.51
N PRO A 45 14.84 6.56 -0.31
CA PRO A 45 13.72 5.79 0.22
C PRO A 45 14.25 4.70 1.15
N VAL A 46 13.55 4.45 2.27
CA VAL A 46 13.99 3.52 3.31
C VAL A 46 13.21 2.21 3.21
N ILE A 47 13.94 1.09 3.21
CA ILE A 47 13.39 -0.25 3.36
C ILE A 47 13.97 -0.87 4.62
N ARG A 48 13.12 -1.35 5.52
CA ARG A 48 13.52 -1.98 6.78
C ARG A 48 13.17 -3.46 6.74
N ILE A 49 14.15 -4.29 7.03
CA ILE A 49 13.99 -5.73 7.22
C ILE A 49 13.82 -5.96 8.72
N VAL A 50 12.62 -6.42 9.10
CA VAL A 50 12.18 -6.50 10.50
C VAL A 50 11.63 -7.88 10.83
N THR A 51 11.65 -8.23 12.12
CA THR A 51 11.01 -9.46 12.61
C THR A 51 9.48 -9.33 12.57
N PRO A 52 8.71 -10.45 12.57
CA PRO A 52 7.25 -10.38 12.70
C PRO A 52 6.78 -9.60 13.93
N ALA A 53 7.47 -9.75 15.06
CA ALA A 53 7.14 -9.03 16.29
C ALA A 53 7.35 -7.53 16.13
N ALA A 54 8.48 -7.10 15.56
CA ALA A 54 8.75 -5.70 15.27
C ALA A 54 7.74 -5.12 14.28
N TRP A 55 7.34 -5.87 13.24
CA TRP A 55 6.29 -5.45 12.31
C TRP A 55 4.95 -5.18 13.01
N VAL A 56 4.52 -6.08 13.91
CA VAL A 56 3.29 -5.89 14.70
C VAL A 56 3.37 -4.62 15.56
N THR A 57 4.50 -4.41 16.23
CA THR A 57 4.73 -3.21 17.07
C THR A 57 4.69 -1.94 16.22
N ILE A 58 5.49 -1.86 15.16
CA ILE A 58 5.57 -0.68 14.29
C ILE A 58 4.20 -0.34 13.70
N ARG A 59 3.45 -1.34 13.21
CA ARG A 59 2.13 -1.12 12.63
C ARG A 59 1.10 -0.66 13.67
N THR A 60 1.18 -1.20 14.88
CA THR A 60 0.33 -0.76 16.00
C THR A 60 0.61 0.70 16.35
N GLU A 61 1.88 1.05 16.56
CA GLU A 61 2.30 2.42 16.90
C GLU A 61 1.95 3.42 15.79
N TRP A 62 2.18 3.06 14.53
CA TRP A 62 1.80 3.88 13.39
C TRP A 62 0.30 4.17 13.36
N ARG A 63 -0.53 3.13 13.53
CA ARG A 63 -1.98 3.31 13.53
C ARG A 63 -2.43 4.17 14.71
N ASP A 64 -1.88 3.96 15.90
CA ASP A 64 -2.22 4.77 17.07
C ASP A 64 -1.90 6.26 16.82
N ARG A 65 -0.78 6.56 16.14
CA ARG A 65 -0.47 7.93 15.68
C ARG A 65 -1.49 8.45 14.66
N VAL A 66 -1.89 7.64 13.68
CA VAL A 66 -2.93 8.01 12.71
C VAL A 66 -4.24 8.35 13.42
N HIS A 67 -4.71 7.50 14.34
CA HIS A 67 -5.95 7.74 15.09
C HIS A 67 -5.85 9.00 15.97
N ALA A 68 -4.73 9.21 16.66
CA ALA A 68 -4.51 10.41 17.46
C ALA A 68 -4.55 11.68 16.59
N ARG A 69 -3.97 11.65 15.39
CA ARG A 69 -4.03 12.77 14.44
C ARG A 69 -5.44 13.03 13.95
N LEU A 70 -6.18 11.98 13.57
CA LEU A 70 -7.60 12.10 13.17
C LEU A 70 -8.45 12.69 14.30
N GLY A 71 -8.19 12.29 15.55
CA GLY A 71 -8.85 12.86 16.74
C GLY A 71 -8.64 14.37 16.87
N GLN A 72 -7.41 14.84 16.64
CA GLN A 72 -7.08 16.27 16.69
C GLN A 72 -7.62 17.05 15.47
N GLU A 73 -7.53 16.47 14.28
CA GLU A 73 -7.94 17.10 13.02
C GLU A 73 -9.46 17.32 12.96
N PHE A 74 -10.24 16.38 13.53
CA PHE A 74 -11.70 16.36 13.40
C PHE A 74 -12.46 16.67 14.69
N ASP A 75 -11.77 17.13 15.74
CA ASP A 75 -12.37 17.49 17.04
C ASP A 75 -13.35 16.42 17.54
N LEU A 76 -12.88 15.16 17.53
CA LEU A 76 -13.71 14.01 17.86
C LEU A 76 -14.14 14.05 19.33
N THR A 77 -15.36 13.59 19.60
CA THR A 77 -15.86 13.46 20.97
C THR A 77 -15.14 12.33 21.73
N ASP A 78 -15.16 12.37 23.08
CA ASP A 78 -14.57 11.32 23.91
C ASP A 78 -15.11 9.92 23.58
N GLU A 79 -16.40 9.80 23.23
CA GLU A 79 -17.04 8.53 22.82
C GLU A 79 -16.50 8.02 21.48
N GLU A 80 -16.20 8.93 20.56
CA GLU A 80 -15.63 8.61 19.25
C GLU A 80 -14.16 8.20 19.36
N ILE A 81 -13.41 8.91 20.19
CA ILE A 81 -12.04 8.52 20.55
C ILE A 81 -12.05 7.13 21.18
N GLN A 82 -12.95 6.86 22.13
CA GLN A 82 -13.08 5.54 22.74
C GLN A 82 -13.44 4.45 21.72
N THR A 83 -14.29 4.76 20.74
CA THR A 83 -14.63 3.82 19.65
C THR A 83 -13.40 3.51 18.80
N LEU A 84 -12.65 4.53 18.39
CA LEU A 84 -11.38 4.38 17.67
C LEU A 84 -10.35 3.56 18.44
N GLU A 85 -10.27 3.73 19.77
CA GLU A 85 -9.39 2.95 20.64
C GLU A 85 -9.81 1.47 20.71
N ILE A 86 -11.10 1.19 20.79
CA ILE A 86 -11.62 -0.20 20.80
C ILE A 86 -11.32 -0.89 19.45
N GLU A 87 -11.54 -0.19 18.34
CA GLU A 87 -11.22 -0.68 17.00
C GLU A 87 -9.71 -0.93 16.84
N ALA A 88 -8.88 0.00 17.33
CA ALA A 88 -7.44 -0.15 17.38
C ALA A 88 -7.01 -1.40 18.17
N ILE A 89 -7.54 -1.60 19.37
CA ILE A 89 -7.22 -2.81 20.16
C ILE A 89 -7.61 -4.09 19.39
N SER A 90 -8.81 -4.10 18.80
CA SER A 90 -9.30 -5.23 18.01
C SER A 90 -8.37 -5.54 16.83
N GLU A 91 -8.01 -4.54 16.04
CA GLU A 91 -7.15 -4.74 14.87
C GLU A 91 -5.73 -5.16 15.26
N SER A 92 -5.15 -4.58 16.32
CA SER A 92 -3.82 -4.97 16.80
C SER A 92 -3.76 -6.42 17.24
N SER A 93 -4.85 -6.93 17.81
CA SER A 93 -4.94 -8.33 18.24
C SER A 93 -4.92 -9.33 17.08
N GLU A 94 -5.30 -8.90 15.87
CA GLU A 94 -5.33 -9.74 14.67
C GLU A 94 -3.98 -9.76 13.93
N LEU A 95 -3.11 -8.77 14.13
CA LEU A 95 -1.84 -8.67 13.40
C LEU A 95 -0.89 -9.86 13.60
N PRO A 96 -0.69 -10.39 14.82
CA PRO A 96 0.09 -11.60 15.04
C PRO A 96 -0.49 -12.84 14.34
N LEU A 97 -1.77 -12.80 13.94
CA LEU A 97 -2.43 -13.91 13.25
C LEU A 97 -2.30 -13.82 11.72
N MET A 98 -1.85 -12.68 11.19
CA MET A 98 -1.85 -12.39 9.76
C MET A 98 -0.48 -12.07 9.17
N TRP A 99 0.56 -11.86 9.98
CA TRP A 99 1.90 -11.45 9.51
C TRP A 99 2.45 -12.31 8.36
N ALA A 100 2.13 -13.60 8.34
CA ALA A 100 2.61 -14.53 7.31
C ALA A 100 2.01 -14.28 5.91
N LEU A 101 0.94 -13.49 5.82
CA LEU A 101 0.32 -13.09 4.56
C LEU A 101 0.88 -11.78 4.00
N VAL A 102 1.75 -11.11 4.76
CA VAL A 102 2.24 -9.77 4.43
C VAL A 102 3.44 -9.89 3.51
N MET A 103 3.25 -9.49 2.25
CA MET A 103 4.29 -9.50 1.22
C MET A 103 5.29 -8.36 1.40
N GLY A 104 4.86 -7.29 2.06
CA GLY A 104 5.54 -6.02 2.28
C GLY A 104 4.49 -5.04 2.80
N SER A 105 4.90 -3.96 3.45
CA SER A 105 3.95 -2.92 3.87
C SER A 105 4.64 -1.58 4.05
N THR A 106 4.01 -0.51 3.59
CA THR A 106 4.51 0.86 3.71
C THR A 106 3.79 1.63 4.81
N HIS A 107 4.54 2.24 5.73
CA HIS A 107 4.01 3.02 6.85
C HIS A 107 4.87 4.26 7.12
N GLU A 108 4.27 5.29 7.72
CA GLU A 108 4.99 6.48 8.19
C GLU A 108 5.77 6.15 9.48
N ASP A 109 6.98 6.71 9.63
CA ASP A 109 7.72 6.67 10.89
C ASP A 109 7.21 7.75 11.89
N GLU A 110 8.02 8.09 12.89
CA GLU A 110 7.69 9.12 13.88
C GLU A 110 7.83 10.55 13.34
N SER A 111 8.52 10.73 12.21
CA SER A 111 8.74 12.01 11.51
C SER A 111 7.83 12.15 10.28
N ASP A 112 6.80 11.31 10.16
CA ASP A 112 5.87 11.25 9.03
C ASP A 112 6.51 10.86 7.68
N GLU A 113 7.72 10.31 7.70
CA GLU A 113 8.39 9.82 6.48
C GLU A 113 7.94 8.40 6.15
N PRO A 114 7.56 8.11 4.88
CA PRO A 114 7.11 6.79 4.48
C PRO A 114 8.29 5.81 4.36
N GLN A 115 8.15 4.63 4.96
CA GLN A 115 9.15 3.57 4.95
C GLN A 115 8.50 2.23 4.59
N VAL A 116 9.22 1.39 3.84
CA VAL A 116 8.80 0.02 3.55
C VAL A 116 9.27 -0.91 4.67
N LEU A 117 8.41 -1.81 5.10
CA LEU A 117 8.73 -2.92 6.01
C LEU A 117 8.67 -4.23 5.23
N LEU A 118 9.75 -5.01 5.30
CA LEU A 118 9.84 -6.38 4.80
C LEU A 118 10.02 -7.33 5.99
N VAL A 119 9.30 -8.44 5.96
CA VAL A 119 9.37 -9.48 7.01
C VAL A 119 9.89 -10.77 6.37
N PRO A 120 11.18 -11.13 6.54
CA PRO A 120 11.81 -12.24 5.81
C PRO A 120 11.07 -13.58 5.94
N SER A 121 10.62 -13.91 7.14
CA SER A 121 9.82 -15.11 7.38
C SER A 121 8.48 -15.08 6.62
N ALA A 122 7.88 -13.90 6.40
CA ALA A 122 6.63 -13.78 5.65
C ALA A 122 6.89 -13.97 4.15
N LEU A 123 7.98 -13.39 3.64
CA LEU A 123 8.44 -13.60 2.25
C LEU A 123 8.68 -15.09 1.97
N HIS A 124 9.30 -15.81 2.92
CA HIS A 124 9.45 -17.25 2.86
C HIS A 124 8.10 -17.97 2.76
N HIS A 125 7.15 -17.65 3.64
CA HIS A 125 5.83 -18.28 3.63
C HIS A 125 5.03 -17.99 2.36
N CYS A 126 5.19 -16.79 1.79
CA CYS A 126 4.63 -16.40 0.50
C CYS A 126 5.35 -17.04 -0.71
N GLY A 127 6.48 -17.72 -0.50
CA GLY A 127 7.22 -18.43 -1.55
C GLY A 127 7.97 -17.51 -2.51
N PHE A 128 8.46 -16.38 -2.01
CA PHE A 128 9.09 -15.37 -2.86
C PHE A 128 10.51 -15.71 -3.26
N GLU A 129 10.77 -15.49 -4.53
CA GLU A 129 12.09 -15.47 -5.14
C GLU A 129 12.30 -14.09 -5.77
N GLU A 130 13.41 -13.88 -6.46
CA GLU A 130 13.77 -12.60 -7.07
C GLU A 130 12.64 -11.93 -7.91
N PRO A 131 11.87 -12.64 -8.76
CA PRO A 131 10.77 -12.02 -9.51
C PRO A 131 9.68 -11.44 -8.61
N GLU A 132 9.33 -12.15 -7.54
CA GLU A 132 8.33 -11.72 -6.58
C GLU A 132 8.85 -10.61 -5.66
N LEU A 133 10.13 -10.64 -5.28
CA LEU A 133 10.77 -9.53 -4.58
C LEU A 133 10.81 -8.26 -5.44
N THR A 134 11.07 -8.38 -6.74
CA THR A 134 11.01 -7.26 -7.69
C THR A 134 9.62 -6.64 -7.74
N LYS A 135 8.58 -7.48 -7.77
CA LYS A 135 7.19 -7.05 -7.71
C LYS A 135 6.87 -6.30 -6.41
N VAL A 136 7.25 -6.86 -5.26
CA VAL A 136 6.99 -6.24 -3.96
C VAL A 136 7.72 -4.91 -3.85
N ALA A 137 9.00 -4.86 -4.20
CA ALA A 137 9.76 -3.62 -4.21
C ALA A 137 9.07 -2.56 -5.08
N ALA A 138 8.61 -2.92 -6.28
CA ALA A 138 7.88 -2.01 -7.15
C ALA A 138 6.58 -1.51 -6.51
N ARG A 139 5.79 -2.40 -5.89
CA ARG A 139 4.54 -2.04 -5.21
C ARG A 139 4.77 -1.10 -4.04
N GLU A 140 5.66 -1.45 -3.11
CA GLU A 140 5.87 -0.69 -1.89
C GLU A 140 6.60 0.64 -2.15
N LEU A 141 7.57 0.68 -3.06
CA LEU A 141 8.18 1.94 -3.49
C LEU A 141 7.17 2.84 -4.23
N THR A 142 6.14 2.27 -4.87
CA THR A 142 5.04 3.07 -5.42
C THR A 142 4.25 3.75 -4.31
N HIS A 143 4.05 3.08 -3.17
CA HIS A 143 3.41 3.71 -2.02
C HIS A 143 4.23 4.86 -1.44
N ILE A 144 5.57 4.76 -1.41
CA ILE A 144 6.45 5.90 -1.09
C ILE A 144 6.23 7.06 -2.09
N ALA A 145 6.22 6.77 -3.40
CA ALA A 145 6.06 7.81 -4.41
C ALA A 145 4.67 8.48 -4.34
N GLN A 146 3.61 7.70 -4.12
CA GLN A 146 2.25 8.21 -3.89
C GLN A 146 2.18 9.09 -2.65
N HIS A 147 2.80 8.65 -1.56
CA HIS A 147 2.83 9.39 -0.30
C HIS A 147 3.50 10.75 -0.50
N ARG A 148 4.71 10.76 -1.08
CA ARG A 148 5.47 11.99 -1.34
C ARG A 148 4.78 12.92 -2.34
N ALA A 149 4.09 12.36 -3.33
CA ALA A 149 3.35 13.14 -4.33
C ALA A 149 2.14 13.89 -3.77
N GLY A 150 1.51 13.36 -2.72
CA GLY A 150 0.31 13.93 -2.10
C GLY A 150 0.44 14.26 -0.63
N ASP A 151 1.67 14.34 -0.11
CA ASP A 151 1.97 14.57 1.31
C ASP A 151 1.13 13.68 2.24
N GLY A 152 1.02 12.39 1.90
CA GLY A 152 0.23 11.39 2.63
C GLY A 152 -1.29 11.55 2.60
N ALA A 153 -1.85 12.54 1.90
CA ALA A 153 -3.28 12.89 1.97
C ALA A 153 -4.21 11.73 1.55
N ALA A 154 -3.86 11.00 0.48
CA ALA A 154 -4.64 9.83 0.06
C ALA A 154 -4.60 8.68 1.09
N PHE A 155 -3.48 8.49 1.79
CA PHE A 155 -3.35 7.49 2.86
C PHE A 155 -4.17 7.88 4.08
N ARG A 156 -4.16 9.17 4.45
CA ARG A 156 -5.05 9.69 5.51
C ARG A 156 -6.52 9.45 5.14
N ALA A 157 -6.94 9.82 3.93
CA ALA A 157 -8.30 9.58 3.45
C ALA A 157 -8.68 8.08 3.49
N ARG A 158 -7.76 7.17 3.15
CA ARG A 158 -7.95 5.72 3.28
C ARG A 158 -8.19 5.29 4.73
N ASN A 159 -7.44 5.86 5.68
CA ASN A 159 -7.49 5.45 7.08
C ASN A 159 -8.53 6.22 7.91
N SER A 160 -9.16 7.27 7.37
CA SER A 160 -10.22 8.01 8.06
C SER A 160 -11.48 7.16 8.23
N VAL A 161 -11.95 7.00 9.47
CA VAL A 161 -13.23 6.32 9.79
C VAL A 161 -14.45 7.23 9.70
N TYR A 162 -14.28 8.55 9.81
CA TYR A 162 -15.37 9.56 9.78
C TYR A 162 -15.50 10.27 8.43
N ARG A 163 -15.37 9.56 7.31
CA ARG A 163 -15.35 10.15 5.96
C ARG A 163 -16.56 11.01 5.64
N GLU A 164 -17.74 10.66 6.16
CA GLU A 164 -18.99 11.41 6.00
C GLU A 164 -18.94 12.81 6.60
N ARG A 165 -18.20 13.01 7.70
CA ARG A 165 -18.12 14.32 8.37
C ARG A 165 -17.24 15.31 7.62
N ILE A 166 -16.37 14.80 6.77
CA ILE A 166 -15.29 15.56 6.13
C ILE A 166 -15.47 15.62 4.61
N GLY A 167 -16.65 15.23 4.11
CA GLY A 167 -17.01 15.29 2.70
C GLY A 167 -16.26 14.27 1.82
N LEU A 168 -15.73 13.20 2.42
CA LEU A 168 -14.96 12.15 1.74
C LEU A 168 -15.73 10.82 1.61
N GLN A 169 -17.04 10.81 1.87
CA GLN A 169 -17.83 9.57 1.88
C GLN A 169 -17.91 8.86 0.54
N ASP A 170 -17.88 9.62 -0.56
CA ASP A 170 -18.09 9.07 -1.90
C ASP A 170 -16.80 8.71 -2.63
N ILE A 171 -15.64 9.15 -2.11
CA ILE A 171 -14.33 8.87 -2.71
C ILE A 171 -13.80 7.48 -2.35
N GLN A 172 -12.98 6.94 -3.24
CA GLN A 172 -12.49 5.56 -3.19
C GLN A 172 -10.95 5.53 -3.15
N PRO A 173 -10.34 5.93 -2.02
CA PRO A 173 -8.89 6.05 -1.89
C PRO A 173 -8.15 4.73 -2.05
N ASP A 174 -8.71 3.62 -1.57
CA ASP A 174 -8.07 2.30 -1.72
C ASP A 174 -8.04 1.84 -3.18
N TYR A 175 -9.10 2.12 -3.94
CA TYR A 175 -9.16 1.81 -5.37
C TYR A 175 -8.07 2.54 -6.17
N LEU A 176 -7.82 3.81 -5.84
CA LEU A 176 -6.73 4.60 -6.41
C LEU A 176 -5.36 4.09 -5.96
N LEU A 177 -5.13 3.95 -4.65
CA LEU A 177 -3.82 3.59 -4.08
C LEU A 177 -3.39 2.17 -4.48
N SER A 178 -4.24 1.19 -4.21
CA SER A 178 -4.00 -0.24 -4.46
C SER A 178 -4.06 -0.56 -5.95
N GLY A 179 -4.94 0.11 -6.69
CA GLY A 179 -5.00 0.02 -8.15
C GLY A 179 -3.72 0.54 -8.83
N HIS A 180 -3.25 1.72 -8.43
CA HIS A 180 -2.05 2.33 -9.02
C HIS A 180 -0.77 1.55 -8.65
N SER A 181 -0.63 1.08 -7.41
CA SER A 181 0.52 0.27 -7.03
C SER A 181 0.53 -1.09 -7.75
N ARG A 182 -0.64 -1.71 -7.95
CA ARG A 182 -0.77 -2.94 -8.74
C ARG A 182 -0.48 -2.73 -10.23
N TRP A 183 -1.02 -1.68 -10.83
CA TRP A 183 -0.72 -1.30 -12.22
C TRP A 183 0.79 -1.07 -12.41
N THR A 184 1.43 -0.40 -11.45
CA THR A 184 2.86 -0.12 -11.48
C THR A 184 3.70 -1.39 -11.35
N ASP A 185 3.37 -2.29 -10.41
CA ASP A 185 4.14 -3.54 -10.23
C ASP A 185 4.08 -4.43 -11.49
N LEU A 186 2.93 -4.47 -12.17
CA LEU A 186 2.76 -5.21 -13.42
C LEU A 186 3.61 -4.60 -14.54
N ALA A 187 3.58 -3.27 -14.69
CA ALA A 187 4.37 -2.57 -15.69
C ALA A 187 5.87 -2.70 -15.45
N VAL A 188 6.33 -2.53 -14.20
CA VAL A 188 7.75 -2.63 -13.83
C VAL A 188 8.26 -4.06 -14.04
N THR A 189 7.55 -5.07 -13.56
CA THR A 189 7.97 -6.47 -13.73
C THR A 189 7.99 -6.87 -15.20
N LYS A 190 7.00 -6.44 -16.00
CA LYS A 190 7.01 -6.66 -17.45
C LYS A 190 8.22 -6.04 -18.14
N ARG A 191 8.63 -4.83 -17.74
CA ARG A 191 9.79 -4.14 -18.31
C ARG A 191 11.13 -4.76 -17.90
N LEU A 192 11.29 -5.10 -16.62
CA LEU A 192 12.55 -5.64 -16.08
C LEU A 192 12.73 -7.13 -16.37
N LEU A 193 11.64 -7.91 -16.30
CA LEU A 193 11.67 -9.37 -16.33
C LEU A 193 11.05 -9.96 -17.62
N GLY A 194 10.53 -9.12 -18.51
CA GLY A 194 9.87 -9.53 -19.75
C GLY A 194 8.47 -10.14 -19.55
N ARG A 195 7.97 -10.20 -18.31
CA ARG A 195 6.65 -10.76 -17.98
C ARG A 195 6.08 -10.12 -16.72
N GLU A 196 4.76 -10.08 -16.64
CA GLU A 196 4.05 -9.74 -15.40
C GLU A 196 4.24 -10.84 -14.35
N VAL A 197 4.37 -10.45 -13.09
CA VAL A 197 4.52 -11.38 -11.97
C VAL A 197 3.21 -11.49 -11.19
N SER A 198 2.73 -12.73 -11.00
CA SER A 198 1.51 -13.07 -10.26
C SER A 198 1.69 -12.87 -8.75
N GLU A 199 0.59 -12.74 -8.00
CA GLU A 199 0.64 -12.86 -6.54
C GLU A 199 0.69 -14.33 -6.10
N ASP A 200 0.13 -15.22 -6.92
CA ASP A 200 0.25 -16.64 -6.71
C ASP A 200 1.59 -17.13 -7.24
N THR A 201 2.47 -17.51 -6.32
CA THR A 201 3.82 -18.01 -6.61
C THR A 201 3.83 -19.51 -6.90
N GLY A 202 2.77 -20.23 -6.52
CA GLY A 202 2.74 -21.69 -6.50
C GLY A 202 3.70 -22.34 -5.49
N ARG A 203 4.36 -21.53 -4.65
CA ARG A 203 5.37 -21.96 -3.67
C ARG A 203 5.01 -21.58 -2.23
N GLN A 204 3.79 -21.08 -2.00
CA GLN A 204 3.31 -20.73 -0.68
C GLN A 204 3.29 -21.97 0.22
N THR A 205 3.78 -21.80 1.44
CA THR A 205 3.86 -22.87 2.44
C THR A 205 2.47 -23.29 2.95
N GLU A 206 2.37 -24.49 3.55
CA GLU A 206 1.12 -24.92 4.21
C GLU A 206 0.67 -23.94 5.30
N PHE A 207 1.63 -23.37 6.04
CA PHE A 207 1.36 -22.36 7.06
C PHE A 207 0.67 -21.13 6.45
N TRP A 208 1.15 -20.65 5.29
CA TRP A 208 0.51 -19.57 4.55
C TRP A 208 -0.93 -19.93 4.17
N TRP A 209 -1.16 -21.10 3.57
CA TRP A 209 -2.51 -21.53 3.16
C TRP A 209 -3.47 -21.65 4.34
N SER A 210 -3.00 -22.18 5.47
CA SER A 210 -3.79 -22.29 6.69
C SER A 210 -4.17 -20.91 7.24
N THR A 211 -3.23 -19.97 7.23
CA THR A 211 -3.41 -18.58 7.66
C THR A 211 -4.37 -17.84 6.72
N ALA A 212 -4.19 -17.99 5.40
CA ALA A 212 -5.03 -17.36 4.38
C ALA A 212 -6.48 -17.83 4.49
N LYS A 213 -6.69 -19.15 4.70
CA LYS A 213 -8.01 -19.73 4.92
C LYS A 213 -8.66 -19.20 6.21
N ALA A 214 -7.91 -19.14 7.30
CA ALA A 214 -8.42 -18.60 8.57
C ALA A 214 -8.81 -17.12 8.44
N ALA A 215 -7.98 -16.31 7.76
CA ALA A 215 -8.27 -14.91 7.49
C ALA A 215 -9.50 -14.74 6.58
N ALA A 216 -9.66 -15.58 5.57
CA ALA A 216 -10.86 -15.57 4.71
C ALA A 216 -12.14 -15.91 5.48
N GLY A 217 -12.08 -16.87 6.42
CA GLY A 217 -13.20 -17.19 7.31
C GLY A 217 -13.63 -16.00 8.17
N ARG A 218 -12.66 -15.31 8.79
CA ARG A 218 -12.93 -14.09 9.58
C ARG A 218 -13.56 -12.96 8.76
N TYR A 219 -13.09 -12.75 7.53
CA TYR A 219 -13.69 -11.79 6.60
C TYR A 219 -15.15 -12.13 6.28
N GLN A 220 -15.45 -13.41 6.02
CA GLN A 220 -16.82 -13.85 5.76
C GLN A 220 -17.74 -13.65 6.98
N GLU A 221 -17.22 -13.81 8.19
CA GLU A 221 -17.95 -13.60 9.43
C GLU A 221 -18.17 -12.11 9.74
N ASN A 222 -17.25 -11.23 9.33
CA ASN A 222 -17.33 -9.80 9.64
C ASN A 222 -16.73 -8.89 8.53
N PRO A 223 -17.42 -8.75 7.38
CA PRO A 223 -16.88 -8.04 6.23
C PRO A 223 -16.64 -6.54 6.49
N GLU A 224 -17.44 -5.93 7.38
CA GLU A 224 -17.33 -4.51 7.77
C GLU A 224 -16.07 -4.22 8.59
N LYS A 225 -15.56 -5.20 9.36
CA LYS A 225 -14.33 -5.07 10.15
C LYS A 225 -13.05 -5.39 9.39
N PHE A 226 -13.18 -5.98 8.19
CA PHE A 226 -12.04 -6.34 7.34
C PHE A 226 -12.17 -5.76 5.91
N PRO A 227 -12.46 -4.46 5.75
CA PRO A 227 -12.54 -3.85 4.42
C PRO A 227 -11.15 -3.89 3.75
N GLY A 228 -11.10 -4.22 2.46
CA GLY A 228 -9.85 -4.21 1.68
C GLY A 228 -9.23 -5.57 1.32
N LYS A 229 -9.97 -6.69 1.46
CA LYS A 229 -9.54 -8.00 0.96
C LYS A 229 -10.32 -8.52 -0.24
N ASP A 230 -11.10 -7.66 -0.90
CA ASP A 230 -11.57 -7.97 -2.25
C ASP A 230 -10.40 -7.77 -3.22
N LEU A 231 -9.79 -8.87 -3.66
CA LEU A 231 -8.80 -8.85 -4.75
C LEU A 231 -9.33 -8.16 -6.01
N GLY A 232 -10.66 -8.04 -6.15
CA GLY A 232 -11.33 -7.22 -7.14
C GLY A 232 -10.90 -5.75 -7.08
N VAL A 233 -10.71 -5.15 -5.91
CA VAL A 233 -10.27 -3.74 -5.79
C VAL A 233 -8.89 -3.53 -6.41
N TYR A 234 -7.95 -4.43 -6.15
CA TYR A 234 -6.60 -4.35 -6.73
C TYR A 234 -6.63 -4.50 -8.25
N ARG A 235 -7.34 -5.52 -8.74
CA ARG A 235 -7.40 -5.84 -10.18
C ARG A 235 -8.18 -4.79 -10.95
N ASP A 236 -9.37 -4.46 -10.47
CA ASP A 236 -10.28 -3.54 -11.15
C ASP A 236 -9.72 -2.11 -11.02
N GLY A 237 -9.11 -1.76 -9.88
CA GLY A 237 -8.34 -0.54 -9.69
C GLY A 237 -7.21 -0.41 -10.71
N ALA A 238 -6.37 -1.45 -10.87
CA ALA A 238 -5.29 -1.42 -11.84
C ALA A 238 -5.79 -1.26 -13.29
N ARG A 239 -6.95 -1.85 -13.60
CA ARG A 239 -7.61 -1.67 -14.91
C ARG A 239 -8.10 -0.23 -15.09
N TRP A 240 -8.75 0.34 -14.09
CA TRP A 240 -9.21 1.74 -14.14
C TRP A 240 -8.04 2.71 -14.33
N ILE A 241 -6.93 2.48 -13.61
CA ILE A 241 -5.69 3.26 -13.79
C ILE A 241 -5.17 3.16 -15.22
N ALA A 242 -5.12 1.94 -15.79
CA ALA A 242 -4.73 1.76 -17.18
C ALA A 242 -5.67 2.51 -18.14
N ASP A 243 -6.98 2.41 -17.95
CA ASP A 243 -7.98 3.09 -18.79
C ASP A 243 -7.80 4.62 -18.73
N VAL A 244 -7.56 5.20 -17.53
CA VAL A 244 -7.30 6.63 -17.36
C VAL A 244 -5.99 7.06 -18.06
N VAL A 245 -4.91 6.30 -17.89
CA VAL A 245 -3.62 6.59 -18.53
C VAL A 245 -3.73 6.49 -20.05
N ASP A 246 -4.45 5.50 -20.57
CA ASP A 246 -4.66 5.35 -22.01
C ASP A 246 -5.51 6.49 -22.61
N LEU A 247 -6.47 7.01 -21.83
CA LEU A 247 -7.35 8.10 -22.28
C LEU A 247 -6.72 9.49 -22.21
N ALA A 248 -5.95 9.77 -21.16
CA ALA A 248 -5.50 11.14 -20.84
C ALA A 248 -4.02 11.27 -20.47
N GLY A 249 -3.29 10.16 -20.39
CA GLY A 249 -1.90 10.12 -19.96
C GLY A 249 -1.72 10.18 -18.45
N ARG A 250 -0.53 9.78 -18.00
CA ARG A 250 -0.16 9.72 -16.57
C ARG A 250 -0.15 11.09 -15.88
N ASP A 251 0.13 12.17 -16.61
CA ASP A 251 0.21 13.51 -16.01
C ASP A 251 -1.17 13.97 -15.52
N VAL A 252 -2.25 13.60 -16.23
CA VAL A 252 -3.63 13.84 -15.78
C VAL A 252 -3.97 12.94 -14.60
N LEU A 253 -3.61 11.65 -14.65
CA LEU A 253 -3.76 10.75 -13.50
C LEU A 253 -3.11 11.32 -12.24
N ASN A 254 -1.91 11.88 -12.36
CA ASN A 254 -1.13 12.39 -11.23
C ASN A 254 -1.74 13.62 -10.53
N ARG A 255 -2.80 14.23 -11.08
CA ARG A 255 -3.60 15.23 -10.37
C ARG A 255 -4.36 14.64 -9.18
N ALA A 256 -4.63 13.33 -9.20
CA ALA A 256 -5.27 12.61 -8.10
C ALA A 256 -4.49 12.72 -6.78
N TRP A 257 -3.18 12.99 -6.84
CA TRP A 257 -2.33 13.11 -5.65
C TRP A 257 -2.33 14.52 -5.06
N GLN A 258 -2.75 15.54 -5.81
CA GLN A 258 -2.64 16.94 -5.38
C GLN A 258 -3.67 17.33 -4.32
N ASP A 259 -4.85 16.70 -4.34
CA ASP A 259 -5.96 17.01 -3.44
C ASP A 259 -6.85 15.77 -3.27
N VAL A 260 -7.32 15.51 -2.04
CA VAL A 260 -8.21 14.37 -1.73
C VAL A 260 -9.53 14.43 -2.50
N SER A 261 -10.00 15.61 -2.87
CA SER A 261 -11.18 15.80 -3.72
C SER A 261 -10.97 15.24 -5.13
N MET A 262 -9.72 15.08 -5.60
CA MET A 262 -9.40 14.51 -6.92
C MET A 262 -9.39 12.97 -6.93
N ILE A 263 -9.53 12.32 -5.77
CA ILE A 263 -9.70 10.86 -5.69
C ILE A 263 -11.02 10.47 -6.39
N PRO A 264 -11.05 9.37 -7.16
CA PRO A 264 -12.26 8.95 -7.86
C PRO A 264 -13.37 8.57 -6.88
N THR A 265 -14.60 8.89 -7.24
CA THR A 265 -15.79 8.43 -6.55
C THR A 265 -16.25 7.06 -7.03
N THR A 266 -17.18 6.42 -6.30
CA THR A 266 -17.79 5.15 -6.73
C THR A 266 -18.40 5.24 -8.14
N ALA A 267 -19.08 6.34 -8.46
CA ALA A 267 -19.69 6.54 -9.77
C ALA A 267 -18.63 6.70 -10.88
N GLU A 268 -17.53 7.37 -10.57
CA GLU A 268 -16.41 7.62 -11.48
C GLU A 268 -15.51 6.40 -11.71
N ILE A 269 -15.49 5.45 -10.78
CA ILE A 269 -14.89 4.14 -11.02
C ILE A 269 -15.65 3.41 -12.13
N ALA A 270 -16.97 3.52 -12.16
CA ALA A 270 -17.79 2.91 -13.21
C ALA A 270 -17.69 3.65 -14.55
N ASP A 271 -17.34 4.95 -14.54
CA ASP A 271 -17.11 5.77 -15.73
C ASP A 271 -15.85 6.64 -15.58
N PRO A 272 -14.67 6.15 -16.03
CA PRO A 272 -13.42 6.92 -15.98
C PRO A 272 -13.51 8.28 -16.68
N ARG A 273 -14.39 8.46 -17.67
CA ARG A 273 -14.54 9.74 -18.37
C ARG A 273 -15.20 10.80 -17.49
N ALA A 274 -16.09 10.40 -16.58
CA ALA A 274 -16.69 11.31 -15.60
C ALA A 274 -15.61 11.88 -14.68
N TRP A 275 -14.67 11.04 -14.23
CA TRP A 275 -13.52 11.48 -13.46
C TRP A 275 -12.68 12.49 -14.23
N LEU A 276 -12.30 12.14 -15.48
CA LEU A 276 -11.51 13.02 -16.35
C LEU A 276 -12.17 14.38 -16.58
N ALA A 277 -13.49 14.41 -16.82
CA ALA A 277 -14.22 15.65 -17.01
C ALA A 277 -14.14 16.56 -15.76
N ARG A 278 -14.13 15.97 -14.56
CA ARG A 278 -14.00 16.71 -13.30
C ARG A 278 -12.57 17.20 -13.05
N VAL A 279 -11.56 16.37 -13.28
CA VAL A 279 -10.16 16.69 -12.93
C VAL A 279 -9.41 17.47 -14.02
N ASP A 280 -9.83 17.37 -15.28
CA ASP A 280 -9.17 18.04 -16.40
C ASP A 280 -9.78 19.39 -16.79
N GLY A 281 -10.95 19.72 -16.23
CA GLY A 281 -11.61 21.02 -16.43
C GLY A 281 -11.93 21.37 -17.88
N THR A 282 -11.81 20.41 -18.80
CA THR A 282 -11.96 20.62 -20.24
C THR A 282 -13.35 20.19 -20.70
N HIS A 283 -14.19 21.20 -20.94
CA HIS A 283 -15.30 21.13 -21.89
C HIS A 283 -14.78 21.42 -23.31
#